data_AF-B2ZFI4-F1
#
_entry.id   AF-B2ZFI4-F1
#
_cell.length_a   1.000
_cell.length_b   1.000
_cell.length_c   1.000
_cell.angle_alpha   90.00
_cell.angle_beta   90.00
_cell.angle_gamma   90.00
#
_symmetry.space_group_name_H-M   'P 1'
#
loop_
_entity.id
_entity.type
_entity.pdbx_description
1 polymer ?
#
loop_
_entity_poly.entity_id
_entity_poly.type
_entity_poly.pdbx_seq_one_letter_code
_entity_poly.pdbx_strand_id
1 'polypeptide(L)' 'EFSHRVCFSVEPVAECRRGYEADQTQQRKIRFTCLPRHNREASRLIKEARQQPLELNDYPVSFVESVKVPTACVAY' A
#
# COMPACT_ATOMS: atom_id res chain seq x y z
N GLU A 1 -8.13 -8.16 -18.97
CA GLU A 1 -8.72 -7.01 -18.25
C GLU A 1 -7.65 -6.33 -17.41
N PHE A 2 -7.13 -5.18 -17.84
CA PHE A 2 -6.25 -4.39 -17.00
C PHE A 2 -7.12 -3.65 -15.98
N SER A 3 -7.00 -4.04 -14.70
CA SER A 3 -7.74 -3.45 -13.57
C SER A 3 -7.89 -1.94 -13.70
N HIS A 4 -9.12 -1.47 -13.97
CA HIS A 4 -9.44 -0.05 -14.18
C HIS A 4 -9.30 0.78 -12.89
N ARG A 5 -8.85 0.18 -11.79
CA ARG A 5 -8.71 0.79 -10.48
C ARG A 5 -7.30 0.60 -9.94
N VAL A 6 -6.86 1.57 -9.15
CA VAL A 6 -5.65 1.48 -8.36
C VAL A 6 -6.06 1.59 -6.90
N CYS A 7 -5.55 0.70 -6.06
CA CYS A 7 -5.89 0.65 -4.65
C CYS A 7 -4.68 1.04 -3.80
N PHE A 8 -4.95 1.73 -2.71
CA PHE A 8 -3.96 2.24 -1.76
C PHE A 8 -4.35 1.75 -0.37
N SER A 9 -3.37 1.32 0.42
CA SER A 9 -3.60 1.02 1.82
C SER A 9 -3.90 2.31 2.57
N VAL A 10 -4.95 2.30 3.39
CA VAL A 10 -5.34 3.44 4.22
C VAL A 10 -4.34 3.60 5.37
N GLU A 11 -3.91 2.49 5.96
CA GLU A 11 -2.81 2.49 6.92
C GLU A 11 -1.44 2.39 6.26
N PRO A 12 -0.38 2.95 6.87
CA PRO A 12 0.98 2.71 6.44
C PRO A 12 1.36 1.23 6.60
N VAL A 13 1.93 0.65 5.55
CA VAL A 13 2.44 -0.72 5.51
C VAL A 13 3.96 -0.67 5.39
N ALA A 14 4.65 -1.37 6.28
CA ALA A 14 6.10 -1.43 6.25
C ALA A 14 6.57 -2.24 5.04
N GLU A 15 7.67 -1.80 4.43
CA GLU A 15 8.36 -2.51 3.35
C GLU A 15 9.87 -2.54 3.66
N CYS A 16 10.54 -3.63 3.28
CA CYS A 16 11.99 -3.68 3.38
C CYS A 16 12.61 -2.75 2.33
N ARG A 17 13.72 -2.09 2.72
CA ARG A 17 14.48 -1.25 1.79
C ARG A 17 15.03 -2.10 0.64
N ARG A 18 15.28 -1.47 -0.51
CA ARG A 18 15.91 -2.15 -1.66
C ARG A 18 17.24 -2.78 -1.24
N GLY A 19 17.45 -4.04 -1.62
CA GLY A 19 18.62 -4.83 -1.24
C GLY A 19 18.45 -5.59 0.09
N TYR A 20 17.31 -5.48 0.76
CA TYR A 20 16.96 -6.27 1.93
C TYR A 20 15.73 -7.13 1.63
N GLU A 21 15.70 -8.32 2.21
CA GLU A 21 14.56 -9.24 2.12
C GLU A 21 13.84 -9.34 3.45
N ALA A 22 12.55 -9.68 3.40
CA ALA A 22 11.74 -9.89 4.60
C ALA A 22 12.09 -11.26 5.21
N ASP A 23 12.74 -11.27 6.36
CA ASP A 23 13.05 -12.49 7.12
C ASP A 23 11.83 -12.97 7.92
N GLN A 24 11.20 -12.04 8.65
CA GLN A 24 10.00 -12.30 9.44
C GLN A 24 8.85 -11.46 8.94
N THR A 25 7.66 -12.07 8.89
CA THR A 25 6.42 -11.40 8.48
C THR A 25 5.30 -11.68 9.46
N GLN A 26 4.40 -10.71 9.58
CA GLN A 26 3.16 -10.85 10.33
C GLN A 26 1.96 -10.63 9.40
N GLN A 27 0.92 -11.45 9.56
CA GLN A 27 -0.36 -11.24 8.88
C GLN A 27 -1.08 -10.05 9.51
N ARG A 28 -1.42 -9.05 8.71
CA ARG A 28 -2.20 -7.88 9.14
C ARG A 28 -3.38 -7.65 8.21
N LYS A 29 -4.55 -7.37 8.79
CA LYS A 29 -5.71 -6.91 8.04
C LYS A 29 -5.54 -5.42 7.76
N ILE A 30 -5.45 -5.06 6.47
CA ILE A 30 -5.23 -3.70 6.00
C ILE A 30 -6.43 -3.25 5.18
N ARG A 31 -6.87 -2.01 5.42
CA ARG A 31 -7.96 -1.39 4.67
C ARG A 31 -7.41 -0.79 3.40
N PHE A 32 -8.12 -0.97 2.29
CA PHE A 32 -7.76 -0.40 1.00
C PHE A 32 -8.85 0.54 0.51
N THR A 33 -8.44 1.65 -0.11
CA THR A 33 -9.31 2.52 -0.90
C THR A 33 -8.90 2.42 -2.36
N CYS A 34 -9.88 2.32 -3.26
CA CYS A 34 -9.63 2.16 -4.69
C CYS A 34 -10.20 3.34 -5.47
N LEU A 35 -9.36 3.91 -6.34
CA LEU A 35 -9.76 4.98 -7.25
C LEU A 35 -9.67 4.50 -8.70
N PRO A 36 -10.54 5.00 -9.61
CA PRO A 36 -10.38 4.75 -11.03
C PRO A 36 -9.01 5.24 -11.51
N ARG A 37 -8.29 4.43 -12.29
CA ARG A 37 -6.92 4.72 -12.73
C ARG A 37 -6.79 6.02 -13.53
N HIS A 38 -7.84 6.41 -14.24
CA HIS A 38 -7.91 7.66 -15.01
C HIS A 38 -8.25 8.90 -14.13
N ASN A 39 -8.57 8.72 -12.86
CA ASN A 39 -8.80 9.82 -11.94
C ASN A 39 -7.47 10.57 -11.69
N ARG A 40 -7.52 11.91 -11.75
CA ARG A 40 -6.37 12.78 -11.47
C ARG A 40 -5.84 12.57 -10.05
N GLU A 41 -6.74 12.36 -9.08
CA GLU A 41 -6.36 12.05 -7.70
C GLU A 41 -5.57 10.74 -7.60
N ALA A 42 -5.98 9.70 -8.33
CA ALA A 42 -5.23 8.43 -8.35
C ALA A 42 -3.79 8.65 -8.86
N SER A 43 -3.63 9.48 -9.89
CA SER A 43 -2.31 9.84 -10.42
C SER A 43 -1.46 10.65 -9.42
N ARG A 44 -2.09 11.54 -8.64
CA ARG A 44 -1.44 12.31 -7.57
C ARG A 44 -0.95 11.39 -6.45
N LEU A 45 -1.83 10.53 -5.95
CA LEU A 45 -1.52 9.58 -4.88
C LEU A 45 -0.42 8.58 -5.27
N ILE A 46 -0.38 8.11 -6.53
CA ILE A 46 0.71 7.25 -7.03
C ILE A 46 2.07 7.96 -6.93
N LYS A 47 2.13 9.26 -7.20
CA LYS A 47 3.39 10.02 -7.12
C LYS A 47 3.78 10.26 -5.67
N GLU A 48 2.82 10.55 -4.81
CA GLU A 48 3.03 10.86 -3.40
C GLU A 48 3.46 9.62 -2.60
N ALA A 49 2.84 8.46 -2.86
CA ALA A 49 3.15 7.18 -2.21
C ALA A 49 4.61 6.73 -2.40
N ARG A 50 5.29 7.21 -3.44
CA ARG A 50 6.71 6.92 -3.68
C ARG A 50 7.65 7.69 -2.76
N GLN A 51 7.17 8.77 -2.17
CA GLN A 51 7.97 9.69 -1.37
C GLN A 51 7.65 9.56 0.11
N GLN A 52 6.37 9.37 0.45
CA GLN A 52 5.90 9.29 1.83
C GLN A 52 4.64 8.44 1.95
N PRO A 53 4.33 7.92 3.15
CA PRO A 53 3.02 7.33 3.43
C PRO A 53 1.89 8.30 3.10
N LEU A 54 0.78 7.78 2.56
CA LEU A 54 -0.38 8.58 2.20
C LEU A 54 -1.29 8.79 3.42
N GLU A 55 -1.83 10.00 3.57
CA GLU A 55 -2.89 10.31 4.54
C GLU A 55 -4.26 10.08 3.88
N LEU A 56 -4.88 8.94 4.15
CA LEU A 56 -6.12 8.50 3.49
C LEU A 56 -7.30 8.29 4.45
N ASN A 57 -7.23 8.86 5.66
CA ASN A 57 -8.24 8.65 6.71
C ASN A 57 -9.66 9.07 6.28
N ASP A 58 -9.77 10.05 5.38
CA ASP A 58 -11.05 10.57 4.86
C ASP A 58 -11.56 9.81 3.62
N TYR A 59 -10.80 8.85 3.09
CA TYR A 59 -11.21 8.09 1.91
C TYR A 59 -12.10 6.91 2.29
N PRO A 60 -13.13 6.58 1.48
CA PRO A 60 -13.97 5.43 1.73
C PRO A 60 -13.18 4.13 1.57
N VAL A 61 -13.37 3.21 2.53
CA VAL A 61 -12.80 1.87 2.47
C VAL A 61 -13.54 1.08 1.40
N SER A 62 -12.81 0.55 0.43
CA SER A 62 -13.33 -0.31 -0.64
C SER A 62 -13.33 -1.78 -0.24
N PHE A 63 -12.27 -2.25 0.43
CA PHE A 63 -12.19 -3.61 0.97
C PHE A 63 -11.12 -3.70 2.06
N VAL A 64 -11.08 -4.85 2.74
CA VAL A 64 -10.05 -5.22 3.72
C VAL A 64 -9.38 -6.52 3.26
N GLU A 65 -8.06 -6.56 3.29
CA GLU A 65 -7.27 -7.73 2.89
C GLU A 65 -6.21 -8.07 3.94
N SER A 66 -5.97 -9.37 4.13
CA SER A 66 -4.88 -9.85 4.99
C SER A 66 -3.58 -9.89 4.18
N VAL A 67 -2.64 -9.03 4.52
CA VAL A 67 -1.33 -8.94 3.87
C VAL A 67 -0.20 -9.33 4.82
N LYS A 68 0.86 -9.91 4.26
CA LYS A 68 2.08 -10.21 5.01
C LYS A 68 2.95 -8.95 5.08
N VAL A 69 3.12 -8.41 6.28
CA VAL A 69 3.93 -7.22 6.53
C VAL A 69 5.25 -7.63 7.19
N PRO A 70 6.41 -7.18 6.70
CA PRO A 70 7.70 -7.48 7.31
C PRO A 70 7.81 -6.89 8.72
N THR A 71 8.32 -7.69 9.65
CA THR A 71 8.70 -7.28 11.01
C THR A 71 10.22 -7.24 11.21
N ALA A 72 10.97 -7.94 10.35
CA ALA A 72 12.42 -7.89 10.29
C ALA A 72 12.89 -7.99 8.83
N CYS A 73 13.95 -7.24 8.51
CA CYS A 73 14.57 -7.24 7.18
C CYS A 73 16.06 -7.58 7.30
N VAL A 74 16.56 -8.42 6.40
CA VAL A 74 17.97 -8.88 6.37
C VAL A 74 18.60 -8.61 5.00
N ALA A 75 19.91 -8.39 4.98
CA ALA A 75 20.69 -8.31 3.75
C ALA A 75 21.50 -9.62 3.59
N TYR A 76 21.46 -10.20 2.40
CA TYR A 76 22.25 -11.38 2.02
C TYR A 76 23.42 -10.99 1.13
#